data_AF-A0AA43HIC6-F1
#
_entry.id   AF-A0AA43HIC6-F1
#
_cell.length_a   1.000
_cell.length_b   1.000
_cell.length_c   1.000
_cell.angle_alpha   90.00
_cell.angle_beta   90.00
_cell.angle_gamma   90.00
#
_symmetry.space_group_name_H-M   'P 1'
#
loop_
_entity.id
_entity.type
_entity.pdbx_description
1 polymer ?
#
loop_
_entity_poly.entity_id
_entity_poly.type
_entity_poly.pdbx_seq_one_letter_code
_entity_poly.pdbx_strand_id
1 'polypeptide(L)'
;MRGVLLCLFSLCWTFTFAQTEINKHNATAIDSDSVFMNKEFRPSGGNCYVVLELLRASQRSDSIAVAIFKEEYELIDMPLYLKKQLLEQNQLNIIHFFALENNKKYKCKSKVFKGIVPVLLVE
;
A
#
# COMPACT_ATOMS: atom_id res chain seq x y z
N MET A 1 38.54 -15.97 43.66
CA MET A 1 37.68 -16.86 42.86
C MET A 1 36.49 -16.06 42.36
N ARG A 2 36.29 -16.04 41.05
CA ARG A 2 35.26 -15.26 40.35
C ARG A 2 33.90 -15.93 40.53
N GLY A 3 32.93 -15.21 41.08
CA GLY A 3 31.52 -15.61 41.07
C GLY A 3 30.75 -14.67 40.15
N VAL A 4 30.51 -15.11 38.92
CA VAL A 4 29.57 -14.48 37.98
C VAL A 4 28.30 -15.28 38.04
N LEU A 5 27.19 -14.67 38.46
CA LEU A 5 25.86 -15.12 38.05
C LEU A 5 24.90 -13.93 38.05
N LEU A 6 24.73 -13.36 36.85
CA LEU A 6 23.70 -12.39 36.51
C LEU A 6 22.33 -13.08 36.52
N CYS A 7 21.46 -12.72 37.46
CA CYS A 7 20.02 -12.97 37.35
C CYS A 7 19.36 -11.71 36.79
N LEU A 8 19.17 -11.71 35.47
CA LEU A 8 18.23 -10.83 34.77
C LEU A 8 16.80 -11.37 34.93
N PHE A 9 15.84 -10.45 34.81
CA PHE A 9 14.38 -10.64 34.66
C PHE A 9 13.57 -10.89 35.94
N SER A 10 12.94 -9.82 36.44
CA SER A 10 11.53 -9.89 36.85
C SER A 10 10.90 -8.49 37.00
N LEU A 11 10.04 -8.16 36.03
CA LEU A 11 8.73 -7.51 36.18
C LEU A 11 8.62 -6.28 37.11
N CYS A 12 8.56 -5.08 36.51
CA CYS A 12 7.73 -4.00 37.05
C CYS A 12 6.76 -3.52 35.97
N TRP A 13 5.55 -4.06 36.05
CA TRP A 13 4.38 -3.57 35.34
C TRP A 13 3.89 -2.27 35.99
N THR A 14 3.42 -1.35 35.14
CA THR A 14 2.29 -0.40 35.27
C THR A 14 2.66 1.01 34.82
N PHE A 15 2.33 1.33 33.57
CA PHE A 15 1.97 2.70 33.19
C PHE A 15 0.63 2.65 32.48
N THR A 16 -0.39 2.98 33.24
CA THR A 16 -1.76 3.21 32.80
C THR A 16 -1.92 4.68 32.41
N PHE A 17 -2.63 4.91 31.30
CA PHE A 17 -3.34 6.12 30.89
C PHE A 17 -2.57 7.41 30.55
N ALA A 18 -2.65 7.79 29.27
CA ALA A 18 -3.18 9.11 28.89
C ALA A 18 -3.72 9.03 27.45
N GLN A 19 -5.04 8.94 27.36
CA GLN A 19 -5.81 9.04 26.13
C GLN A 19 -5.90 10.52 25.77
N THR A 20 -5.07 10.98 24.83
CA THR A 20 -5.21 12.32 24.26
C THR A 20 -6.16 12.21 23.07
N GLU A 21 -7.35 12.78 23.24
CA GLU A 21 -8.29 13.01 22.15
C GLU A 21 -7.65 13.85 21.06
N ILE A 22 -7.48 13.27 19.87
CA ILE A 22 -7.26 14.04 18.66
C ILE A 22 -8.62 14.20 17.98
N ASN A 23 -9.14 15.42 18.13
CA ASN A 23 -10.18 16.07 17.36
C ASN A 23 -10.64 15.32 16.09
N LYS A 24 -11.85 14.78 16.15
CA LYS A 24 -12.68 14.51 14.99
C LYS A 24 -13.08 15.83 14.34
N HIS A 25 -12.46 16.20 13.23
CA HIS A 25 -13.15 16.95 12.18
C HIS A 25 -12.48 16.60 10.85
N ASN A 26 -13.31 16.15 9.90
CA ASN A 26 -13.02 15.87 8.49
C ASN A 26 -12.58 14.43 8.18
N ALA A 27 -13.29 13.46 8.77
CA ALA A 27 -13.42 12.14 8.16
C ALA A 27 -14.35 12.28 6.94
N THR A 28 -13.77 12.46 5.75
CA THR A 28 -14.42 11.97 4.54
C THR A 28 -14.71 10.50 4.79
N ALA A 29 -16.00 10.17 4.89
CA ALA A 29 -16.49 8.81 5.05
C ALA A 29 -15.91 7.94 3.92
N ILE A 30 -14.79 7.28 4.19
CA ILE A 30 -14.38 6.11 3.44
C ILE A 30 -15.26 5.02 4.03
N ASP A 31 -16.39 4.80 3.36
CA ASP A 31 -17.31 3.71 3.61
C ASP A 31 -16.53 2.40 3.56
N SER A 32 -16.07 1.96 4.73
CA SER A 32 -15.31 0.74 4.94
C SER A 32 -16.22 -0.43 5.29
N ASP A 33 -17.47 -0.41 4.86
CA ASP A 33 -18.43 -1.49 5.01
C ASP A 33 -19.13 -1.81 3.67
N SER A 34 -18.42 -2.47 2.75
CA SER A 34 -19.10 -3.44 1.88
C SER A 34 -18.15 -4.47 1.24
N VAL A 35 -18.47 -5.73 1.53
CA VAL A 35 -18.13 -6.95 0.76
C VAL A 35 -16.78 -7.62 1.10
N PHE A 36 -16.70 -8.16 2.31
CA PHE A 36 -15.88 -9.34 2.61
C PHE A 36 -16.53 -10.57 1.96
N MET A 37 -16.31 -10.78 0.66
CA MET A 37 -16.72 -11.99 -0.07
C MET A 37 -15.61 -12.38 -1.03
N ASN A 38 -14.68 -13.25 -0.63
CA ASN A 38 -13.75 -14.05 -1.46
C ASN A 38 -13.43 -13.50 -2.87
N LYS A 39 -13.16 -12.20 -2.97
CA LYS A 39 -12.73 -11.46 -4.14
C LYS A 39 -11.41 -10.87 -3.72
N GLU A 40 -10.36 -11.20 -4.44
CA GLU A 40 -9.05 -10.65 -4.18
C GLU A 40 -9.16 -9.12 -4.13
N PHE A 41 -8.77 -8.53 -3.00
CA PHE A 41 -8.82 -7.08 -2.83
C PHE A 41 -7.92 -6.43 -3.89
N ARG A 42 -8.50 -5.52 -4.69
CA ARG A 42 -7.81 -4.79 -5.76
C ARG A 42 -8.08 -3.29 -5.61
N PRO A 43 -7.10 -2.47 -5.18
CA PRO A 43 -7.29 -1.03 -5.11
C PRO A 43 -7.57 -0.42 -6.50
N SER A 44 -8.49 0.54 -6.60
CA SER A 44 -8.83 1.19 -7.87
C SER A 44 -7.74 2.15 -8.36
N GLY A 45 -6.91 2.66 -7.45
CA GLY A 45 -5.79 3.56 -7.72
C GLY A 45 -5.34 4.31 -6.47
N GLY A 46 -4.46 5.30 -6.64
CA GLY A 46 -3.93 6.14 -5.56
C GLY A 46 -2.43 6.31 -5.65
N ASN A 47 -1.78 6.47 -4.49
CA ASN A 47 -0.31 6.49 -4.41
C ASN A 47 0.25 5.12 -4.80
N CYS A 48 1.22 5.08 -5.73
CA CYS A 48 1.78 3.80 -6.20
C CYS A 48 2.44 2.97 -5.09
N TYR A 49 3.09 3.63 -4.13
CA TYR A 49 3.68 2.94 -2.98
C TYR A 49 2.59 2.24 -2.16
N VAL A 50 1.51 2.95 -1.84
CA VAL A 50 0.39 2.38 -1.05
C VAL A 50 -0.30 1.25 -1.81
N VAL A 51 -0.56 1.43 -3.11
CA VAL A 51 -1.13 0.37 -3.96
C VAL A 51 -0.25 -0.87 -3.94
N LEU A 52 1.07 -0.70 -4.10
CA LEU A 52 2.01 -1.81 -4.10
C LEU A 52 2.08 -2.51 -2.74
N GLU A 53 2.10 -1.76 -1.63
CA GLU A 53 2.07 -2.33 -0.27
C GLU A 53 0.78 -3.11 0.00
N LEU A 54 -0.38 -2.60 -0.42
CA LEU A 54 -1.65 -3.31 -0.31
C LEU A 54 -1.64 -4.62 -1.12
N LEU A 55 -1.09 -4.59 -2.32
CA LEU A 55 -0.91 -5.81 -3.11
C LEU A 55 0.01 -6.79 -2.38
N ARG A 56 1.17 -6.35 -1.89
CA ARG A 56 2.11 -7.20 -1.14
C ARG A 56 1.47 -7.83 0.10
N ALA A 57 0.70 -7.08 0.86
CA ALA A 57 -0.02 -7.58 2.03
C ALA A 57 -1.11 -8.61 1.68
N SER A 58 -1.69 -8.52 0.47
CA SER A 58 -2.75 -9.42 0.00
C SER A 58 -2.27 -10.68 -0.71
N GLN A 59 -1.00 -10.72 -1.12
CA GLN A 59 -0.45 -11.79 -1.97
C GLN A 59 0.52 -12.69 -1.23
N ARG A 60 0.71 -13.91 -1.74
CA ARG A 60 1.61 -14.91 -1.14
C ARG A 60 3.09 -14.57 -1.30
N SER A 61 3.44 -13.73 -2.27
CA SER A 61 4.81 -13.30 -2.51
C SER A 61 4.89 -11.92 -3.16
N ASP A 62 6.00 -11.24 -2.92
CA ASP A 62 6.34 -9.96 -3.55
C ASP A 62 6.42 -10.07 -5.08
N SER A 63 6.84 -11.23 -5.60
CA SER A 63 6.88 -11.46 -7.06
C SER A 63 5.49 -11.44 -7.69
N ILE A 64 4.48 -12.06 -7.04
CA ILE A 64 3.09 -12.06 -7.51
C ILE A 64 2.52 -10.65 -7.40
N ALA A 65 2.74 -9.96 -6.27
CA ALA A 65 2.27 -8.59 -6.08
C ALA A 65 2.82 -7.63 -7.15
N VAL A 66 4.12 -7.70 -7.46
CA VAL A 66 4.74 -6.87 -8.49
C VAL A 66 4.26 -7.25 -9.90
N ALA A 67 4.06 -8.53 -10.18
CA ALA A 67 3.52 -8.96 -11.47
C ALA A 67 2.12 -8.37 -11.70
N ILE A 68 1.22 -8.50 -10.72
CA ILE A 68 -0.12 -7.89 -10.72
C ILE A 68 -0.01 -6.38 -10.88
N PHE A 69 0.90 -5.73 -10.15
CA PHE A 69 1.11 -4.28 -10.26
C PHE A 69 1.47 -3.85 -11.69
N LYS A 70 2.42 -4.53 -12.34
CA LYS A 70 2.82 -4.22 -13.73
C LYS A 70 1.68 -4.43 -14.73
N GLU A 71 0.93 -5.50 -14.54
CA GLU A 71 -0.13 -5.92 -15.45
C GLU A 71 -1.39 -5.06 -15.30
N GLU A 72 -1.88 -4.90 -14.07
CA GLU A 72 -3.19 -4.31 -13.80
C GLU A 72 -3.16 -2.80 -13.55
N TYR A 73 -2.00 -2.21 -13.25
CA TYR A 73 -1.91 -0.78 -12.89
C TYR A 73 -1.13 0.03 -13.92
N GLU A 74 -1.61 1.24 -14.13
CA GLU A 74 -0.98 2.26 -14.94
C GLU A 74 -0.30 3.29 -14.04
N LEU A 75 0.98 3.53 -14.30
CA LEU A 75 1.76 4.62 -13.70
C LEU A 75 1.36 5.96 -14.34
N ILE A 76 0.87 6.87 -13.51
CA ILE A 76 0.39 8.22 -13.83
C ILE A 76 1.46 9.24 -13.44
N ASP A 77 1.62 10.28 -14.25
CA ASP A 77 2.57 11.39 -14.05
C ASP A 77 4.04 10.96 -13.94
N MET A 78 4.38 9.76 -14.44
CA MET A 78 5.75 9.27 -14.55
C MET A 78 6.30 9.50 -15.97
N PRO A 79 7.50 10.08 -16.13
CA PRO A 79 8.13 10.21 -17.44
C PRO A 79 8.22 8.86 -18.17
N LEU A 80 7.89 8.84 -19.46
CA LEU A 80 7.80 7.59 -20.23
C LEU A 80 9.10 6.78 -20.21
N TYR A 81 10.26 7.45 -20.30
CA TYR A 81 11.56 6.81 -20.20
C TYR A 81 11.76 6.09 -18.85
N LEU A 82 11.48 6.79 -17.75
CA LEU A 82 11.59 6.23 -16.40
C LEU A 82 10.61 5.07 -16.19
N LYS A 83 9.38 5.19 -16.70
CA LYS A 83 8.37 4.14 -16.67
C LYS A 83 8.86 2.86 -17.36
N LYS A 84 9.42 2.98 -18.57
CA LYS A 84 9.98 1.83 -19.31
C LYS A 84 11.13 1.18 -18.53
N GLN A 85 12.10 1.98 -18.10
CA GLN A 85 13.26 1.50 -17.35
C GLN A 85 12.86 0.80 -16.05
N LEU A 86 11.89 1.35 -15.30
CA LEU A 86 11.41 0.77 -14.05
C LEU A 86 10.69 -0.56 -14.26
N LEU A 87 9.86 -0.67 -15.31
CA LEU A 87 9.10 -1.90 -15.58
C LEU A 87 9.97 -3.07 -16.05
N GLU A 88 11.16 -2.79 -16.56
CA GLU A 88 12.18 -3.80 -16.90
C GLU A 88 12.98 -4.29 -15.68
N GLN A 89 12.91 -3.58 -14.55
CA GLN A 89 13.61 -3.98 -13.34
C GLN A 89 12.97 -5.22 -12.68
N ASN A 90 13.78 -5.89 -11.86
CA ASN A 90 13.33 -6.96 -10.97
C ASN A 90 12.39 -6.44 -9.88
N GLN A 91 11.72 -7.36 -9.20
CA GLN A 91 10.71 -7.05 -8.19
C GLN A 91 11.24 -6.23 -7.02
N LEU A 92 12.46 -6.51 -6.54
CA LEU A 92 13.03 -5.81 -5.38
C LEU A 92 13.35 -4.35 -5.72
N ASN A 93 13.90 -4.11 -6.92
CA ASN A 93 14.21 -2.77 -7.38
C ASN A 93 12.95 -1.91 -7.54
N ILE A 94 11.84 -2.50 -7.97
CA ILE A 94 10.56 -1.77 -8.11
C ILE A 94 9.99 -1.42 -6.74
N ILE A 95 9.99 -2.36 -5.80
CA ILE A 95 9.54 -2.11 -4.42
C ILE A 95 10.38 -1.01 -3.78
N HIS A 96 11.71 -1.13 -3.88
CA HIS A 96 12.63 -0.14 -3.35
C HIS A 96 12.44 1.23 -4.00
N PHE A 97 12.23 1.29 -5.32
CA PHE A 97 11.99 2.54 -6.03
C PHE A 97 10.80 3.30 -5.42
N PHE A 98 9.67 2.64 -5.17
CA PHE A 98 8.49 3.31 -4.60
C PHE A 98 8.58 3.57 -3.09
N ALA A 99 9.43 2.84 -2.37
CA ALA A 99 9.69 3.09 -0.95
C ALA A 99 10.44 4.41 -0.69
N LEU A 100 11.19 4.92 -1.68
CA LEU A 100 11.90 6.20 -1.57
C LEU A 100 10.92 7.37 -1.49
N GLU A 101 11.11 8.28 -0.52
CA GLU A 101 10.22 9.44 -0.29
C GLU A 101 10.01 10.29 -1.56
N ASN A 102 11.07 10.53 -2.32
CA ASN A 102 11.01 11.32 -3.57
C ASN A 102 10.13 10.68 -4.66
N ASN A 103 9.85 9.38 -4.55
CA ASN A 103 9.06 8.61 -5.52
C ASN A 103 7.63 8.33 -5.03
N LYS A 104 7.30 8.62 -3.77
CA LYS A 104 5.91 8.57 -3.28
C LYS A 104 5.00 9.59 -3.96
N LYS A 105 5.54 10.54 -4.73
CA LYS A 105 4.74 11.45 -5.57
C LYS A 105 4.00 10.75 -6.72
N TYR A 106 4.47 9.58 -7.16
CA TYR A 106 3.89 8.88 -8.30
C TYR A 106 2.55 8.24 -7.96
N LYS A 107 1.58 8.39 -8.87
CA LYS A 107 0.24 7.85 -8.73
C LYS A 107 0.01 6.69 -9.67
N CYS A 108 -0.86 5.79 -9.27
CA CYS A 108 -1.21 4.58 -9.99
C CYS A 108 -2.72 4.51 -10.14
N LYS A 109 -3.20 3.98 -11.26
CA LYS A 109 -4.62 3.71 -11.49
C LYS A 109 -4.79 2.32 -12.05
N SER A 110 -5.80 1.58 -11.59
CA SER A 110 -6.14 0.29 -12.19
C SER A 110 -6.62 0.47 -13.62
N LYS A 111 -6.10 -0.36 -14.53
CA LYS A 111 -6.53 -0.46 -15.93
C LYS A 111 -7.89 -1.16 -16.07
N VAL A 112 -8.22 -2.02 -15.10
CA VAL A 112 -9.46 -2.82 -15.09
C VAL A 112 -10.65 -1.95 -14.68
N PHE A 113 -10.44 -1.06 -13.70
CA PHE A 113 -11.43 -0.05 -13.32
C PHE A 113 -11.36 1.16 -14.27
N LYS A 114 -11.68 0.95 -15.54
CA LYS A 114 -12.17 2.05 -16.38
C LYS A 114 -13.53 2.42 -15.81
N GLY A 115 -13.58 3.50 -15.03
CA GLY A 115 -14.84 4.02 -14.50
C GLY A 115 -15.90 4.00 -15.59
N ILE A 116 -17.08 3.47 -15.25
CA ILE A 116 -18.23 3.43 -16.15
C ILE A 116 -18.38 4.84 -16.70
N VAL A 117 -18.03 5.04 -17.97
CA VAL A 117 -18.35 6.28 -18.67
C VAL A 117 -19.87 6.21 -18.82
N PRO A 118 -20.66 7.10 -18.18
CA PRO A 118 -22.08 7.13 -18.44
C PRO A 118 -22.23 7.52 -19.90
N VAL A 119 -22.49 6.52 -20.76
CA VAL A 119 -23.00 6.77 -22.09
C VAL A 119 -24.38 7.34 -21.86
N LEU A 120 -24.49 8.66 -21.96
CA LEU A 120 -25.78 9.33 -22.08
C LEU A 120 -26.45 8.77 -23.33
N LEU A 121 -27.34 7.79 -23.13
CA LEU A 121 -28.35 7.45 -24.11
C LEU A 121 -29.28 8.66 -24.18
N VAL A 122 -29.07 9.52 -25.16
CA VAL A 122 -30.05 10.52 -25.56
C VAL A 122 -31.06 9.78 -26.41
N GLU A 123 -32.29 9.65 -25.91
CA GLU A 123 -33.45 9.19 -26.68
C GLU A 123 -33.78 10.15 -27.82
#